data_AF-A0A512BSL3-F1
#
_entry.id   AF-A0A512BSL3-F1
#
_cell.length_a   1.000
_cell.length_b   1.000
_cell.length_c   1.000
_cell.angle_alpha   90.00
_cell.angle_beta   90.00
_cell.angle_gamma   90.00
#
_symmetry.space_group_name_H-M   'P 1'
#
loop_
_entity.id
_entity.type
_entity.pdbx_description
1 polymer ?
#
loop_
_entity_poly.entity_id
_entity_poly.type
_entity_poly.pdbx_seq_one_letter_code
_entity_poly.pdbx_strand_id
1 'polypeptide(L)' 'MASAHNKVHKQRRTVLNRARTLAQSGSYTDFSGIVAAMRDVEGFDTAQRWFAEAAFRAQLNRLCELANTKRVASP' A
#
# COMPACT_ATOMS: atom_id res chain seq x y z
N MET A 1 -25.44 -11.28 -13.95
CA MET A 1 -24.98 -10.29 -12.95
C MET A 1 -23.63 -10.72 -12.34
N ALA A 2 -22.53 -10.67 -13.10
CA ALA A 2 -21.19 -11.12 -12.65
C ALA A 2 -20.10 -10.02 -12.71
N SER A 3 -20.47 -8.78 -13.05
CA SER A 3 -19.50 -7.75 -13.46
C SER A 3 -19.05 -6.78 -12.34
N ALA A 4 -19.87 -6.55 -11.32
CA ALA A 4 -19.57 -5.55 -10.28
C ALA A 4 -18.56 -6.07 -9.23
N HIS A 5 -18.73 -7.29 -8.74
CA HIS A 5 -17.84 -7.88 -7.73
C HIS A 5 -16.42 -8.07 -8.27
N ASN A 6 -16.27 -8.56 -9.49
CA ASN A 6 -14.95 -8.71 -10.13
C ASN A 6 -14.23 -7.38 -10.32
N LYS A 7 -14.96 -6.30 -10.64
CA LYS A 7 -14.39 -4.96 -10.78
C LYS A 7 -13.85 -4.44 -9.44
N VAL A 8 -14.62 -4.58 -8.36
CA VAL A 8 -14.23 -4.17 -7.00
C VAL A 8 -13.01 -4.98 -6.52
N HIS A 9 -12.98 -6.30 -6.74
CA HIS A 9 -11.83 -7.12 -6.37
C HIS A 9 -10.56 -6.72 -7.13
N LYS A 10 -10.67 -6.41 -8.43
CA LYS A 10 -9.54 -5.96 -9.24
C LYS A 10 -9.02 -4.59 -8.79
N GLN A 11 -9.92 -3.62 -8.60
CA GLN A 11 -9.57 -2.27 -8.11
C GLN A 11 -8.87 -2.35 -6.75
N ARG A 12 -9.45 -3.09 -5.81
CA ARG A 12 -8.84 -3.33 -4.50
C ARG A 12 -7.43 -3.90 -4.62
N ARG A 13 -7.24 -4.94 -5.42
CA ARG A 13 -5.92 -5.56 -5.62
C ARG A 13 -4.91 -4.56 -6.18
N THR A 14 -5.33 -3.73 -7.13
CA THR A 14 -4.48 -2.65 -7.70
C THR A 14 -4.05 -1.67 -6.62
N VAL A 15 -4.97 -1.19 -5.79
CA VAL A 15 -4.69 -0.23 -4.70
C VAL A 15 -3.71 -0.83 -3.69
N LEU A 16 -3.96 -2.06 -3.23
CA LEU A 16 -3.08 -2.74 -2.27
C LEU A 16 -1.68 -3.00 -2.83
N ASN A 17 -1.59 -3.38 -4.11
CA ASN A 17 -0.29 -3.58 -4.76
C ASN A 17 0.46 -2.25 -4.89
N ARG A 18 -0.23 -1.16 -5.24
CA ARG A 18 0.39 0.17 -5.32
C ARG A 18 0.93 0.63 -3.97
N ALA A 19 0.20 0.40 -2.88
CA ALA A 19 0.70 0.69 -1.53
C ALA A 19 1.98 -0.10 -1.19
N ARG A 20 2.06 -1.38 -1.58
CA ARG A 20 3.28 -2.19 -1.39
C ARG A 20 4.44 -1.68 -2.22
N THR A 21 4.20 -1.28 -3.48
CA THR A 21 5.23 -0.66 -4.33
C THR A 21 5.75 0.64 -3.73
N LEU A 22 4.87 1.49 -3.18
CA LEU A 22 5.29 2.69 -2.47
C LEU A 22 6.15 2.36 -1.25
N ALA A 23 5.78 1.35 -0.45
CA ALA A 23 6.59 0.90 0.68
C ALA A 23 7.98 0.41 0.25
N GLN A 24 8.06 -0.31 -0.87
CA GLN A 24 9.31 -0.84 -1.41
C GLN A 24 10.21 0.22 -2.06
N SER A 25 9.68 1.41 -2.36
CA SER A 25 10.43 2.48 -3.02
C SER A 25 11.51 3.11 -2.14
N GLY A 26 11.44 2.96 -0.81
CA GLY A 26 12.31 3.67 0.13
C GLY A 26 12.08 5.19 0.17
N SER A 27 10.96 5.66 -0.40
CA SER A 27 10.53 7.06 -0.31
C SER A 27 9.70 7.34 0.95
N TYR A 28 9.26 6.31 1.64
CA TYR A 28 8.42 6.40 2.83
C TYR A 28 9.09 5.67 4.00
N THR A 29 9.01 6.26 5.18
CA THR A 29 9.57 5.68 6.41
C THR A 29 8.62 4.69 7.06
N ASP A 30 7.30 4.91 6.93
CA ASP A 30 6.25 4.10 7.54
C ASP A 30 4.97 4.08 6.70
N PHE A 31 3.96 3.34 7.18
CA PHE A 31 2.67 3.21 6.52
C PHE A 31 1.88 4.52 6.47
N SER A 32 2.12 5.47 7.39
CA SER A 32 1.30 6.67 7.52
C SER A 32 1.48 7.59 6.30
N GLY A 33 2.73 7.74 5.85
CA GLY A 33 3.05 8.46 4.62
C GLY A 33 2.47 7.79 3.37
N ILE A 34 2.45 6.45 3.34
CA ILE A 34 1.84 5.69 2.23
C ILE A 34 0.33 5.92 2.21
N VAL A 35 -0.34 5.84 3.36
CA VAL A 35 -1.79 6.08 3.44
C VAL A 35 -2.12 7.49 2.95
N ALA A 36 -1.35 8.50 3.36
CA ALA A 36 -1.54 9.87 2.88
C ALA A 36 -1.42 9.96 1.35
N ALA A 37 -0.38 9.37 0.77
CA ALA A 37 -0.18 9.34 -0.69
C ALA A 37 -1.23 8.54 -1.46
N MET A 38 -1.90 7.60 -0.79
CA MET A 38 -2.94 6.75 -1.40
C MET A 38 -4.33 7.36 -1.32
N ARG A 39 -4.57 8.42 -0.54
CA ARG A 39 -5.91 9.04 -0.38
C ARG A 39 -6.49 9.53 -1.71
N ASP A 40 -5.65 10.05 -2.59
CA ASP A 40 -6.09 10.59 -3.89
C ASP A 40 -6.08 9.54 -5.02
N VAL A 41 -5.77 8.27 -4.69
CA VAL A 41 -5.73 7.20 -5.69
C VAL A 41 -7.14 6.67 -5.96
N GLU A 42 -7.51 6.61 -7.24
CA GLU A 42 -8.79 6.05 -7.67
C GLU A 42 -9.01 4.64 -7.09
N GLY A 43 -10.16 4.45 -6.44
CA GLY A 43 -10.56 3.18 -5.84
C GLY A 43 -10.01 2.94 -4.44
N PHE A 44 -9.33 3.92 -3.82
CA PHE A 44 -8.85 3.82 -2.44
C PHE A 44 -9.96 3.45 -1.45
N ASP A 45 -11.15 4.02 -1.59
CA ASP A 45 -12.30 3.73 -0.73
C ASP A 45 -12.65 2.24 -0.67
N THR A 46 -12.49 1.53 -1.79
CA THR A 46 -12.77 0.08 -1.86
C THR A 46 -11.75 -0.77 -1.09
N ALA A 47 -10.58 -0.20 -0.78
CA ALA A 47 -9.51 -0.84 -0.04
C ALA A 47 -9.29 -0.23 1.36
N GLN A 48 -9.99 0.84 1.72
CA GLN A 48 -9.77 1.59 2.97
C GLN A 48 -9.78 0.70 4.21
N ARG A 49 -10.69 -0.28 4.26
CA ARG A 49 -10.77 -1.28 5.35
C ARG A 49 -9.43 -1.99 5.58
N TRP A 50 -8.70 -2.33 4.53
CA TRP A 50 -7.41 -3.03 4.65
C TRP A 50 -6.34 -2.12 5.25
N PHE A 51 -6.36 -0.82 4.93
CA PHE A 51 -5.49 0.16 5.59
C PHE A 51 -5.85 0.39 7.07
N ALA A 52 -7.02 -0.07 7.53
CA ALA A 52 -7.36 -0.14 8.95
C ALA A 52 -6.84 -1.42 9.64
N GLU A 53 -6.51 -2.47 8.89
CA GLU A 53 -6.08 -3.75 9.46
C GLU A 53 -4.63 -3.70 9.95
N ALA A 54 -4.41 -4.07 11.21
CA ALA A 54 -3.10 -4.04 11.86
C ALA A 54 -2.06 -4.90 11.11
N ALA A 55 -2.45 -6.07 10.62
CA ALA A 55 -1.57 -6.96 9.86
C ALA A 55 -1.07 -6.31 8.56
N PHE A 56 -1.95 -5.60 7.84
CA PHE A 56 -1.56 -4.90 6.62
C PHE A 56 -0.68 -3.69 6.90
N ARG A 57 -0.97 -2.92 7.96
CA ARG A 57 -0.09 -1.83 8.42
C ARG A 57 1.31 -2.33 8.77
N ALA A 58 1.40 -3.44 9.53
CA ALA A 58 2.67 -4.06 9.87
C ALA A 58 3.43 -4.54 8.63
N GLN A 59 2.74 -5.10 7.64
CA GLN A 59 3.34 -5.48 6.37
C GLN A 59 3.97 -4.26 5.66
N LEU A 60 3.25 -3.14 5.57
CA LEU A 60 3.76 -1.94 4.92
C LEU A 60 4.96 -1.35 5.66
N ASN A 61 4.90 -1.23 6.99
CA ASN A 61 6.03 -0.78 7.80
C ASN A 61 7.27 -1.64 7.58
N ARG A 62 7.11 -2.97 7.58
CA ARG A 62 8.23 -3.88 7.34
C ARG A 62 8.84 -3.69 5.96
N LEU A 63 8.03 -3.45 4.93
CA LEU A 63 8.51 -3.15 3.59
C LEU A 63 9.28 -1.81 3.54
N CYS A 64 8.80 -0.77 4.22
CA CYS A 64 9.51 0.50 4.35
C CYS A 64 10.87 0.32 5.03
N GLU A 65 10.94 -0.40 6.15
CA GLU A 65 12.20 -0.70 6.84
C GLU A 65 13.20 -1.42 5.92
N LEU A 66 12.74 -2.44 5.19
CA LEU A 66 13.57 -3.18 4.25
C LEU A 66 14.05 -2.32 3.08
N ALA A 67 13.23 -1.39 2.60
CA ALA A 67 13.63 -0.50 1.51
C ALA A 67 14.63 0.57 1.99
N ASN A 68 14.39 1.14 3.18
CA ASN A 68 15.27 2.15 3.76
C ASN A 68 16.64 1.57 4.15
N THR A 69 16.69 0.36 4.71
CA THR A 69 17.96 -0.33 4.99
C THR A 69 18.76 -0.59 3.72
N LYS A 70 18.10 -1.02 2.62
CA LYS A 70 18.75 -1.19 1.30
C LYS A 70 19.29 0.10 0.72
N ARG A 71 18.54 1.21 0.87
CA ARG A 71 18.95 2.53 0.41
C ARG A 71 20.18 3.03 1.16
N VAL A 72 20.22 2.86 2.49
CA VAL A 72 21.38 3.24 3.32
C VAL A 72 22.60 2.35 3.02
N ALA A 73 22.39 1.10 2.61
CA ALA A 73 23.46 0.17 2.24
C ALA A 73 23.97 0.33 0.79
N SER A 74 23.37 1.22 -0.01
CA SER A 74 23.83 1.54 -1.37
C SER A 74 24.62 2.87 -1.30
N PRO A 75 25.96 2.84 -1.47
CA PRO A 75 26.83 4.03 -1.39
C PRO A 75 26.62 5.00 -2.57
#